data_AF-A0A1B6DJL4-F1
#
_entry.id   AF-A0A1B6DJL4-F1
#
_cell.length_a   1.000
_cell.length_b   1.000
_cell.length_c   1.000
_cell.angle_alpha   90.00
_cell.angle_beta   90.00
_cell.angle_gamma   90.00
#
_symmetry.space_group_name_H-M   'P 1'
#
loop_
_entity.id
_entity.type
_entity.pdbx_description
1 polymer ?
#
loop_
_entity_poly.entity_id
_entity_poly.type
_entity_poly.pdbx_seq_one_letter_code
_entity_poly.pdbx_strand_id
1 'polypeptide(L)'
;MKKEKTADNSRPYKLAHQILSLTGINFQRKSIIGFVELTIVPLKDNLKYIKLNAKQCRIYRVCLNDVYEAPFQYFDPFLDICQGDTKERSLESFSPLHLSAALQIDPDHNAGELVISIPPEASS
;
A
#
# COMPACT_ATOMS: atom_id res chain seq x y z
N MET A 1 6.58 22.19 1.64
CA MET A 1 6.58 22.44 3.09
C MET A 1 6.28 21.11 3.77
N LYS A 2 7.19 20.55 4.59
CA LYS A 2 6.92 19.28 5.29
C LYS A 2 5.79 19.53 6.29
N LYS A 3 4.63 18.89 6.12
CA LYS A 3 3.59 18.90 7.15
C LYS A 3 4.16 18.28 8.42
N GLU A 4 3.93 18.91 9.57
CA GLU A 4 4.32 18.31 10.84
C GLU A 4 3.62 16.96 11.04
N LYS A 5 4.38 15.98 11.54
CA LYS A 5 3.87 14.64 11.85
C LYS A 5 2.95 14.73 13.05
N THR A 6 1.64 14.80 12.80
CA THR A 6 0.62 14.72 13.84
C THR A 6 0.28 13.25 14.13
N ALA A 7 -0.27 12.97 15.33
CA ALA A 7 -0.72 11.63 15.69
C ALA A 7 -1.76 11.05 14.71
N ASP A 8 -2.52 11.91 14.03
CA ASP A 8 -3.50 11.52 13.01
C ASP A 8 -2.88 11.14 11.66
N ASN A 9 -1.75 11.75 11.29
CA ASN A 9 -1.06 11.43 10.03
C ASN A 9 -0.03 10.30 10.18
N SER A 10 0.28 9.89 11.41
CA SER A 10 1.20 8.78 11.66
C SER A 10 0.55 7.41 11.36
N ARG A 11 1.36 6.45 10.93
CA ARG A 11 0.95 5.06 10.75
C ARG A 11 0.38 4.52 12.06
N PRO A 12 -0.85 3.97 12.09
CA PRO A 12 -1.49 3.47 13.31
C PRO A 12 -0.99 2.07 13.72
N TYR A 13 0.18 1.65 13.22
CA TYR A 13 0.81 0.38 13.53
C TYR A 13 2.32 0.44 13.27
N LYS A 14 3.08 -0.51 13.82
CA LYS A 14 4.50 -0.74 13.53
C LYS A 14 4.71 -2.14 12.98
N LEU A 15 5.69 -2.30 12.11
CA LEU A 15 6.17 -3.61 11.68
C LEU A 15 7.23 -4.09 12.68
N ALA A 16 6.99 -5.25 13.31
CA ALA A 16 7.92 -5.85 14.26
C ALA A 16 8.82 -6.91 13.60
N HIS A 17 8.28 -7.66 12.64
CA HIS A 17 9.01 -8.72 11.96
C HIS A 17 8.46 -8.95 10.55
N GLN A 18 9.30 -9.48 9.67
CA GLN A 18 8.97 -9.80 8.28
C GLN A 18 9.69 -11.08 7.84
N ILE A 19 8.93 -11.99 7.22
CA ILE A 19 9.47 -13.19 6.55
C ILE A 19 9.06 -13.12 5.09
N LEU A 20 10.02 -13.35 4.19
CA LEU A 20 9.79 -13.42 2.75
C LEU A 20 10.09 -14.84 2.25
N SER A 21 9.16 -15.44 1.54
CA SER A 21 9.34 -16.75 0.91
C SER A 21 9.08 -16.66 -0.58
N LEU A 22 10.13 -16.85 -1.38
CA LEU A 22 10.04 -16.91 -2.85
C LEU A 22 9.97 -18.37 -3.26
N THR A 23 8.78 -18.84 -3.60
CA THR A 23 8.52 -20.27 -3.86
C THR A 23 8.58 -20.63 -5.34
N GLY A 24 8.43 -19.65 -6.23
CA GLY A 24 8.50 -19.87 -7.67
C GLY A 24 9.30 -18.78 -8.36
N ILE A 25 10.51 -19.11 -8.84
CA ILE A 25 11.32 -18.23 -9.69
C ILE A 25 11.35 -18.82 -11.09
N ASN A 26 10.80 -18.11 -12.07
CA ASN A 26 10.72 -18.57 -13.45
C ASN A 26 11.51 -17.62 -14.37
N PHE A 27 12.64 -18.09 -14.90
CA PHE A 27 13.51 -17.30 -15.78
C PHE A 27 12.93 -17.09 -17.19
N GLN A 28 12.16 -18.05 -17.71
CA GLN A 28 11.56 -17.93 -19.05
C GLN A 28 10.44 -16.89 -19.05
N ARG A 29 9.54 -16.96 -18.06
CA ARG A 29 8.44 -16.00 -17.87
C ARG A 29 8.88 -14.72 -17.17
N LYS A 30 10.11 -14.68 -16.65
CA LYS A 30 10.66 -13.57 -15.86
C LYS A 30 9.73 -13.17 -14.70
N SER A 31 9.23 -14.16 -13.98
CA SER A 31 8.24 -13.98 -12.93
C SER A 31 8.69 -14.59 -11.61
N ILE A 32 8.31 -13.95 -10.50
CA ILE A 32 8.54 -14.43 -9.14
C ILE A 32 7.19 -14.57 -8.45
N ILE A 33 6.96 -15.70 -7.80
CA ILE A 33 5.80 -15.99 -6.95
C ILE A 33 6.32 -16.30 -5.55
N GLY A 34 5.61 -15.79 -4.55
CA GLY A 34 5.95 -15.97 -3.16
C GLY A 34 4.90 -15.35 -2.25
N PHE A 35 5.21 -15.35 -0.97
CA PHE A 35 4.40 -14.67 0.04
C PHE A 35 5.32 -13.94 1.03
N VAL A 36 4.72 -12.98 1.72
CA VAL A 36 5.36 -12.26 2.82
C VAL A 36 4.46 -12.40 4.05
N GLU A 37 5.07 -12.72 5.18
CA GLU A 37 4.43 -12.67 6.49
C GLU A 37 4.92 -11.42 7.22
N LEU A 38 3.98 -10.65 7.77
CA LEU A 38 4.25 -9.39 8.46
C LEU A 38 3.69 -9.48 9.87
N THR A 39 4.56 -9.38 10.87
CA THR A 39 4.13 -9.23 12.26
C THR A 39 3.90 -7.75 12.53
N ILE A 40 2.63 -7.36 12.61
CA ILE A 40 2.21 -5.97 12.80
C ILE A 40 1.75 -5.77 14.23
N VAL A 41 2.27 -4.72 14.87
CA VAL A 41 1.86 -4.28 16.22
C VAL A 41 0.97 -3.04 16.07
N PRO A 42 -0.34 -3.13 16.35
CA PRO A 42 -1.23 -1.97 16.36
C PRO A 42 -0.76 -0.92 17.37
N LEU A 43 -0.89 0.36 17.02
CA LEU A 43 -0.67 1.49 17.94
C LEU A 43 -1.97 2.17 18.37
N LYS A 44 -3.11 1.74 17.81
CA LYS A 44 -4.45 2.20 18.14
C LYS A 44 -5.34 0.98 18.31
N ASP A 45 -6.24 1.02 19.29
CA ASP A 45 -7.11 -0.12 19.62
C ASP A 45 -8.06 -0.49 18.47
N ASN A 46 -8.54 0.50 17.71
CA ASN A 46 -9.49 0.31 16.61
C ASN A 46 -8.82 0.37 15.23
N LEU A 47 -7.80 -0.45 15.00
CA LEU A 47 -7.16 -0.54 13.69
C LEU A 47 -8.10 -1.25 12.70
N LYS A 48 -8.64 -0.48 11.73
CA LYS A 48 -9.55 -1.00 10.69
C LYS A 48 -8.89 -1.32 9.37
N TYR A 49 -7.78 -0.63 9.08
CA TYR A 49 -7.10 -0.71 7.80
C TYR A 49 -5.59 -0.82 7.98
N ILE A 50 -4.98 -1.71 7.22
CA ILE A 50 -3.53 -1.80 7.05
C ILE A 50 -3.24 -1.35 5.63
N LYS A 51 -2.44 -0.28 5.47
CA LYS A 51 -2.11 0.25 4.14
C LYS A 51 -0.66 -0.06 3.80
N LEU A 52 -0.36 -0.82 2.77
CA LEU A 52 1.00 -1.15 2.37
C LEU A 52 1.34 -0.51 1.02
N ASN A 53 2.62 -0.46 0.68
CA ASN A 53 3.08 -0.05 -0.64
C ASN A 53 3.63 -1.29 -1.35
N ALA A 54 3.23 -1.49 -2.60
CA ALA A 54 3.49 -2.72 -3.36
C ALA A 54 3.41 -2.45 -4.87
N LYS A 55 4.27 -1.56 -5.38
CA LYS A 55 4.35 -1.27 -6.82
C LYS A 55 4.72 -2.50 -7.64
N GLN A 56 4.07 -2.62 -8.80
CA GLN A 56 4.33 -3.69 -9.79
C GLN A 56 4.17 -5.11 -9.23
N CYS A 57 3.39 -5.25 -8.15
CA CYS A 57 3.03 -6.53 -7.56
C CYS A 57 1.57 -6.85 -7.86
N ARG A 58 1.31 -8.08 -8.32
CA ARG A 58 -0.06 -8.60 -8.37
C ARG A 58 -0.35 -9.35 -7.07
N ILE A 59 -1.20 -8.78 -6.22
CA ILE A 59 -1.61 -9.42 -4.97
C ILE A 59 -2.68 -10.47 -5.30
N TYR A 60 -2.42 -11.71 -4.89
CA TYR A 60 -3.34 -12.82 -5.13
C TYR A 60 -4.33 -13.01 -3.98
N ARG A 61 -3.86 -12.87 -2.74
CA ARG A 61 -4.63 -13.12 -1.53
C ARG A 61 -3.97 -12.39 -0.35
N VAL A 62 -4.77 -11.96 0.62
CA VAL A 62 -4.30 -11.44 1.90
C VAL A 62 -5.04 -12.19 3.00
N CYS A 63 -4.31 -12.70 3.98
CA CYS A 63 -4.89 -13.40 5.13
C CYS A 63 -4.30 -12.88 6.44
N LEU A 64 -5.13 -12.86 7.48
CA LEU A 64 -4.74 -12.52 8.83
C LEU A 64 -4.68 -13.80 9.65
N ASN A 65 -3.49 -14.09 10.20
CA ASN A 65 -3.20 -15.26 11.02
C ASN A 65 -3.59 -16.60 10.37
N ASP A 66 -3.57 -16.67 9.03
CA ASP A 66 -4.04 -17.82 8.23
C ASP A 66 -5.50 -18.27 8.46
N VAL A 67 -6.27 -17.48 9.21
CA VAL A 67 -7.67 -17.79 9.56
C VAL A 67 -8.64 -16.93 8.74
N TYR A 68 -8.38 -15.64 8.64
CA TYR A 68 -9.30 -14.69 8.03
C TYR A 68 -8.75 -14.19 6.70
N GLU A 69 -9.43 -14.50 5.60
CA GLU A 69 -9.16 -13.82 4.33
C GLU A 69 -9.65 -12.38 4.41
N ALA A 70 -8.75 -11.43 4.16
CA ALA A 70 -9.03 -10.01 4.28
C ALA A 70 -9.23 -9.38 2.89
N PRO A 71 -10.33 -8.64 2.67
CA PRO A 71 -10.51 -7.92 1.42
C PRO A 71 -9.50 -6.79 1.32
N PHE A 72 -8.97 -6.59 0.12
CA PHE A 72 -8.01 -5.53 -0.15
C PHE A 72 -8.35 -4.77 -1.43
N GLN A 73 -7.88 -3.53 -1.51
CA GLN A 73 -7.91 -2.70 -2.70
C GLN A 73 -6.49 -2.34 -3.09
N TYR A 74 -6.19 -2.43 -4.38
CA TYR A 74 -4.92 -2.00 -4.95
C TYR A 74 -5.17 -0.88 -5.96
N PHE A 75 -4.41 0.20 -5.87
CA PHE A 75 -4.45 1.28 -6.85
C PHE A 75 -3.06 1.90 -7.04
N ASP A 76 -2.78 2.39 -8.25
CA ASP A 76 -1.56 3.16 -8.55
C ASP A 76 -1.95 4.53 -9.14
N PRO A 77 -1.90 5.61 -8.34
CA PRO A 77 -2.33 6.93 -8.78
C PRO A 77 -1.42 7.55 -9.84
N PHE A 78 -0.25 6.96 -10.11
CA PHE A 78 0.68 7.46 -11.11
C PHE A 78 0.29 7.09 -12.54
N LEU A 79 -0.57 6.08 -12.71
CA LEU A 79 -1.02 5.68 -14.04
C LEU A 79 -1.88 6.76 -14.69
N ASP A 80 -2.65 7.51 -13.90
CA ASP A 80 -3.67 8.44 -14.39
C ASP A 80 -3.21 9.90 -14.51
N ILE A 81 -1.93 10.19 -14.26
CA ILE A 81 -1.39 11.55 -14.36
C ILE A 81 -1.44 12.02 -15.82
N CYS A 82 -2.13 13.14 -16.06
CA CYS A 82 -2.26 13.77 -17.38
C CYS A 82 -2.85 12.82 -18.46
N GLN A 83 -3.61 11.79 -18.07
CA GLN A 83 -4.27 10.92 -19.05
C GLN A 83 -5.33 11.70 -19.84
N GLY A 84 -5.34 11.49 -21.16
CA GLY A 84 -6.38 12.02 -22.05
C GLY A 84 -6.20 13.47 -22.50
N ASP A 85 -5.35 14.28 -21.83
CA ASP A 85 -5.11 15.67 -22.25
C ASP A 85 -3.71 15.89 -22.82
N THR A 86 -3.62 15.87 -24.16
CA THR A 86 -2.37 16.15 -24.87
C THR A 86 -1.87 17.60 -24.72
N LYS A 87 -2.70 18.52 -24.23
CA LYS A 87 -2.34 19.94 -24.04
C LYS A 87 -1.70 20.20 -22.67
N GLU A 88 -1.84 19.29 -21.70
CA GLU A 88 -1.30 19.43 -20.33
C GLU A 88 0.04 18.70 -20.13
N ARG A 89 0.88 18.62 -21.17
CA ARG A 89 2.22 17.98 -21.10
C ARG A 89 3.33 18.91 -20.59
N SER A 90 2.97 20.08 -20.08
CA SER A 90 3.94 21.00 -19.49
C SER A 90 4.44 20.45 -18.15
N LEU A 91 5.67 20.79 -17.77
CA LEU A 91 6.20 20.41 -16.46
C LEU A 91 5.40 21.08 -15.34
N GLU A 92 4.91 22.29 -15.60
CA GLU A 92 4.09 23.10 -14.72
C GLU A 92 2.74 22.43 -14.42
N SER A 93 2.16 21.72 -15.40
CA SER A 93 0.94 20.92 -15.24
C SER A 93 1.23 19.57 -14.58
N PHE A 94 2.28 18.86 -15.01
CA PHE A 94 2.60 17.52 -14.53
C PHE A 94 3.07 17.50 -13.06
N SER A 95 3.97 18.41 -12.69
CA SER A 95 4.62 18.46 -11.37
C SER A 95 3.63 18.44 -10.19
N PRO A 96 2.61 19.32 -10.13
CA PRO A 96 1.64 19.29 -9.02
C PRO A 96 0.79 18.01 -9.01
N LEU A 97 0.42 17.47 -10.18
CA LEU A 97 -0.37 16.23 -10.27
C LEU A 97 0.44 15.02 -9.82
N HIS A 98 1.71 14.94 -10.23
CA HIS A 98 2.63 13.90 -9.78
C HIS A 98 2.87 13.97 -8.27
N LEU A 99 3.06 15.17 -7.71
CA LEU A 99 3.16 15.34 -6.26
C LEU A 99 1.89 14.88 -5.54
N SER A 100 0.71 15.24 -6.07
CA SER A 100 -0.57 14.80 -5.53
C SER A 100 -0.71 13.27 -5.53
N ALA A 101 -0.36 12.61 -6.64
CA ALA A 101 -0.34 11.15 -6.74
C ALA A 101 0.61 10.51 -5.72
N ALA A 102 1.81 11.07 -5.53
CA ALA A 102 2.76 10.60 -4.54
C ALA A 102 2.22 10.69 -3.11
N LEU A 103 1.54 11.80 -2.77
CA LEU A 103 0.95 12.01 -1.44
C LEU A 103 -0.20 11.05 -1.14
N GLN A 104 -0.95 10.59 -2.15
CA GLN A 104 -2.04 9.62 -1.98
C GLN A 104 -1.56 8.23 -1.56
N ILE A 105 -0.28 7.93 -1.72
CA ILE A 105 0.31 6.64 -1.36
C ILE A 105 1.46 6.76 -0.37
N ASP A 106 1.72 7.98 0.14
CA ASP A 106 2.81 8.26 1.03
C ASP A 106 2.56 7.63 2.42
N PRO A 107 3.42 6.69 2.87
CA PRO A 107 3.30 6.08 4.18
C PRO A 107 3.37 7.09 5.33
N ASP A 108 4.05 8.23 5.17
CA ASP A 108 4.17 9.27 6.20
C ASP A 108 2.89 10.10 6.36
N HIS A 109 1.94 9.96 5.42
CA HIS A 109 0.59 10.54 5.47
C HIS A 109 -0.47 9.49 5.82
N ASN A 110 -0.07 8.35 6.40
CA ASN A 110 -0.94 7.20 6.67
C ASN A 110 -1.71 6.75 5.41
N ALA A 111 -1.05 6.80 4.27
CA ALA A 111 -1.58 6.40 2.98
C ALA A 111 -0.88 5.12 2.47
N GLY A 112 -1.23 4.63 1.30
CA GLY A 112 -0.63 3.43 0.72
C GLY A 112 -1.42 2.91 -0.47
N GLU A 113 -0.77 2.12 -1.30
CA GLU A 113 -1.31 1.58 -2.56
C GLU A 113 -2.20 0.36 -2.34
N LEU A 114 -1.87 -0.44 -1.33
CA LEU A 114 -2.59 -1.64 -0.95
C LEU A 114 -3.34 -1.38 0.36
N VAL A 115 -4.66 -1.24 0.29
CA VAL A 115 -5.52 -1.02 1.47
C VAL A 115 -6.18 -2.33 1.85
N ILE A 116 -5.75 -2.93 2.96
CA ILE A 116 -6.31 -4.17 3.51
C ILE A 116 -7.33 -3.78 4.58
N SER A 117 -8.56 -4.27 4.47
CA SER A 117 -9.58 -4.07 5.51
C SER A 117 -9.54 -5.23 6.50
N ILE A 118 -9.43 -4.91 7.79
CA ILE A 118 -9.47 -5.92 8.86
C ILE A 118 -10.93 -6.35 9.05
N PRO A 119 -11.28 -7.64 8.88
CA PRO A 119 -12.62 -8.14 9.16
C PRO A 119 -13.01 -7.91 10.63
N PRO A 120 -14.29 -7.62 10.94
CA PRO A 120 -14.75 -7.42 12.32
C PRO A 120 -14.43 -8.58 13.26
N GLU A 121 -14.40 -9.81 12.72
CA GLU A 121 -14.09 -11.03 13.48
C GLU A 121 -12.62 -11.09 13.90
N ALA A 122 -11.74 -10.31 13.24
CA ALA A 122 -10.31 -10.24 13.52
C ALA A 122 -9.92 -9.00 14.35
N SER A 123 -10.86 -8.10 14.66
CA SER A 123 -10.60 -6.84 15.39
C SER A 123 -10.80 -6.95 16.91
N SER A 124 -10.52 -8.12 17.48
CA SER A 124 -10.76 -8.44 18.91
C SER A 124 -9.58 -8.06 19.80
#